data_AF-A0A9J5Y3C7-F1
#
_entry.id   AF-A0A9J5Y3C7-F1
#
_cell.length_a   1.000
_cell.length_b   1.000
_cell.length_c   1.000
_cell.angle_alpha   90.00
_cell.angle_beta   90.00
_cell.angle_gamma   90.00
#
_symmetry.space_group_name_H-M   'P 1'
#
loop_
_entity.id
_entity.type
_entity.pdbx_description
1 polymer ?
#
loop_
_entity_poly.entity_id
_entity_poly.type
_entity_poly.pdbx_seq_one_letter_code
_entity_poly.pdbx_strand_id
1 'polypeptide(L)'
;MAKLTIRAENSSFYHFPHYGNHKVSIFNSSLRPQRLNLLAQKHILKLRVSCSITERQKEEAAEKQRIVKGLKLNGEVGKNGGLISTSGDELGEAGNGDKEVGFEWGWPPWKNLPQRYKLIGTTSLAFVICNMDKVNLSVAIIPMSHQFGWNSSVAGLVQSSFFWGYALSQLPGGWLSKIFGGSRVLEVGVLVWSLATMLVPYLAGFMPALIFSRILVGIGEGVSPSAATDLIARTIPLEERSRAVSFVFGGLSFGSVTGLLLAPPLIQNYGWESVFYLFGFLGIAWFSGFQLVKEDRPWSFTEPMSWPPSFSRNKSLGELGTSLKDVPWKAFFRSKAVWAMIYTHFCGSWGHYTCLSWLPTYFSEELNLNLTEAAWVSVGPPLASILVTSIASQFADSLISKGVDTSLVRKICQTIAFLSPATCMILSSLDFGLPPWEVVTILTGGIALSSFALSGLYCTHQDISPEYASILLGITNTVGAVPGIVGVPLTGYLLDSTHSWSISLFAPSIFFYLTGTIVWLAFASSKPQSFSEGD
;
A
#
# COMPACT_ATOMS: atom_id res chain seq x y z
N MET A 1 40.79 -8.55 -32.55
CA MET A 1 41.00 -9.79 -33.34
C MET A 1 41.14 -10.96 -32.38
N ALA A 2 40.45 -12.06 -32.69
CA ALA A 2 40.63 -13.46 -32.23
C ALA A 2 40.56 -13.77 -30.70
N LYS A 3 39.51 -14.46 -30.21
CA LYS A 3 39.18 -15.92 -30.26
C LYS A 3 40.09 -16.81 -29.41
N LEU A 4 39.50 -17.47 -28.40
CA LEU A 4 39.90 -18.77 -27.84
C LEU A 4 38.74 -19.29 -26.96
N THR A 5 37.81 -20.11 -27.46
CA THR A 5 37.80 -21.56 -27.75
C THR A 5 37.87 -22.45 -26.49
N ILE A 6 36.75 -23.12 -26.21
CA ILE A 6 36.54 -24.17 -25.20
C ILE A 6 37.03 -25.52 -25.74
N ARG A 7 37.64 -26.37 -24.90
CA ARG A 7 37.60 -27.83 -25.07
C ARG A 7 37.67 -28.57 -23.73
N ALA A 8 36.90 -29.66 -23.70
CA ALA A 8 36.66 -30.58 -22.60
C ALA A 8 37.75 -31.68 -22.49
N GLU A 9 37.87 -32.26 -21.29
CA GLU A 9 38.53 -33.53 -21.04
C GLU A 9 37.57 -34.54 -20.43
N ASN A 10 37.75 -35.79 -20.86
CA ASN A 10 36.96 -36.98 -20.57
C ASN A 10 37.97 -38.11 -20.31
N SER A 11 37.86 -38.85 -19.20
CA SER A 11 38.54 -40.13 -18.93
C SER A 11 38.05 -40.64 -17.56
N SER A 12 37.74 -41.91 -17.27
CA SER A 12 37.78 -43.17 -18.03
C SER A 12 36.97 -44.25 -17.29
N PHE A 13 36.51 -45.21 -18.09
CA PHE A 13 35.91 -46.54 -17.86
C PHE A 13 36.29 -47.38 -16.63
N TYR A 14 35.34 -48.21 -16.16
CA TYR A 14 35.52 -49.66 -15.92
C TYR A 14 34.19 -50.45 -16.11
N HIS A 15 34.35 -51.77 -16.33
CA HIS A 15 33.53 -52.74 -17.08
C HIS A 15 32.29 -53.39 -16.38
N PHE A 16 31.38 -53.89 -17.23
CA PHE A 16 30.25 -54.86 -17.11
C PHE A 16 30.68 -56.31 -16.69
N PRO A 17 29.81 -57.34 -16.37
CA PRO A 17 28.56 -57.71 -17.11
C PRO A 17 27.34 -58.40 -16.41
N HIS A 18 26.21 -58.34 -17.14
CA HIS A 18 25.01 -59.21 -17.30
C HIS A 18 24.66 -60.39 -16.36
N TYR A 19 23.35 -60.52 -16.02
CA TYR A 19 22.42 -61.60 -16.50
C TYR A 19 20.96 -61.41 -15.98
N GLY A 20 19.95 -61.82 -16.78
CA GLY A 20 18.69 -62.40 -16.25
C GLY A 20 17.35 -61.72 -16.56
N ASN A 21 16.59 -62.30 -17.50
CA ASN A 21 15.25 -61.94 -17.99
C ASN A 21 14.10 -62.05 -16.97
N HIS A 22 13.02 -61.25 -17.16
CA HIS A 22 11.67 -61.79 -17.48
C HIS A 22 10.70 -60.71 -18.03
N LYS A 23 9.92 -61.14 -19.02
CA LYS A 23 8.95 -60.40 -19.86
C LYS A 23 7.60 -60.14 -19.17
N VAL A 24 6.86 -59.11 -19.63
CA VAL A 24 5.46 -59.07 -20.16
C VAL A 24 5.06 -57.57 -20.22
N SER A 25 5.09 -56.85 -21.35
CA SER A 25 4.21 -56.80 -22.55
C SER A 25 2.90 -56.00 -22.40
N ILE A 26 2.68 -55.14 -23.42
CA ILE A 26 1.43 -54.52 -23.94
C ILE A 26 0.99 -53.15 -23.38
N PHE A 27 1.39 -52.05 -24.03
CA PHE A 27 0.53 -51.32 -25.01
C PHE A 27 1.34 -50.31 -25.83
N ASN A 28 1.20 -50.42 -27.15
CA ASN A 28 1.75 -49.53 -28.18
C ASN A 28 0.75 -48.39 -28.43
N SER A 29 1.21 -47.14 -28.56
CA SER A 29 1.04 -46.35 -29.80
C SER A 29 1.40 -44.86 -29.66
N SER A 30 2.25 -44.41 -30.60
CA SER A 30 2.18 -43.11 -31.28
C SER A 30 2.44 -41.81 -30.48
N LEU A 31 3.71 -41.41 -30.38
CA LEU A 31 4.11 -40.00 -30.19
C LEU A 31 4.61 -39.42 -31.52
N ARG A 32 3.82 -38.50 -32.11
CA ARG A 32 4.30 -37.49 -33.08
C ARG A 32 4.77 -36.26 -32.28
N PRO A 33 5.88 -35.59 -32.63
CA PRO A 33 6.19 -34.30 -32.06
C PRO A 33 5.54 -33.17 -32.89
N GLN A 34 4.52 -32.51 -32.34
CA GLN A 34 4.09 -31.20 -32.84
C GLN A 34 5.01 -30.12 -32.26
N ARG A 35 5.88 -29.55 -33.10
CA ARG A 35 6.54 -28.27 -32.83
C ARG A 35 5.49 -27.16 -32.91
N LEU A 36 5.18 -26.54 -31.77
CA LEU A 36 4.35 -25.34 -31.70
C LEU A 36 5.17 -24.09 -32.04
N ASN A 37 4.75 -23.40 -33.10
CA ASN A 37 5.26 -22.12 -33.57
C ASN A 37 4.98 -21.00 -32.56
N LEU A 38 5.93 -20.73 -31.66
CA LEU A 38 5.85 -19.60 -30.71
C LEU A 38 6.42 -18.27 -31.25
N LEU A 39 7.00 -18.26 -32.45
CA LEU A 39 7.72 -17.10 -33.00
C LEU A 39 6.88 -16.20 -33.92
N ALA A 40 5.78 -16.69 -34.48
CA ALA A 40 4.92 -15.88 -35.37
C ALA A 40 4.04 -14.87 -34.60
N GLN A 41 3.62 -15.20 -33.38
CA GLN A 41 2.64 -14.39 -32.63
C GLN A 41 3.24 -13.10 -32.06
N LYS A 42 4.53 -13.09 -31.69
CA LYS A 42 5.24 -11.88 -31.24
C LYS A 42 5.45 -10.85 -32.37
N HIS A 43 5.67 -11.30 -33.60
CA HIS A 43 5.80 -10.40 -34.76
C HIS A 43 4.46 -9.79 -35.17
N ILE A 44 3.38 -10.57 -35.14
CA ILE A 44 2.03 -10.08 -35.45
C ILE A 44 1.55 -9.06 -34.40
N LEU A 45 1.82 -9.29 -33.10
CA LEU A 45 1.49 -8.31 -32.06
C LEU A 45 2.28 -7.00 -32.21
N LYS A 46 3.59 -7.07 -32.49
CA LYS A 46 4.40 -5.85 -32.72
C LYS A 46 3.94 -5.07 -33.95
N LEU A 47 3.60 -5.75 -35.05
CA LEU A 47 3.06 -5.09 -36.25
C LEU A 47 1.71 -4.43 -35.98
N ARG A 48 0.81 -5.09 -35.23
CA ARG A 48 -0.53 -4.55 -34.91
C ARG A 48 -0.46 -3.33 -33.98
N VAL A 49 0.45 -3.34 -33.00
CA VAL A 49 0.68 -2.20 -32.09
C VAL A 49 1.34 -1.03 -32.84
N SER A 50 2.32 -1.29 -33.71
CA SER A 50 2.97 -0.22 -34.48
C SER A 50 2.02 0.43 -35.49
N CYS A 51 1.14 -0.35 -36.13
CA CYS A 51 0.14 0.18 -37.07
C CYS A 51 -0.91 1.05 -36.35
N SER A 52 -1.40 0.59 -35.18
CA SER A 52 -2.35 1.34 -34.34
C SER A 52 -1.79 2.66 -33.81
N ILE A 53 -0.51 2.72 -33.42
CA ILE A 53 0.15 3.95 -32.98
C ILE A 53 0.31 4.92 -34.16
N THR A 54 0.65 4.41 -35.34
CA THR A 54 0.83 5.24 -36.55
C THR A 54 -0.51 5.80 -37.04
N GLU A 55 -1.61 5.06 -36.93
CA GLU A 55 -2.96 5.55 -37.23
C GLU A 55 -3.42 6.62 -36.23
N ARG A 56 -3.23 6.40 -34.92
CA ARG A 56 -3.53 7.43 -33.90
C ARG A 56 -2.74 8.72 -34.10
N GLN A 57 -1.46 8.63 -34.46
CA GLN A 57 -0.65 9.81 -34.74
C GLN A 57 -1.08 10.55 -36.01
N LYS A 58 -1.59 9.84 -37.02
CA LYS A 58 -2.17 10.45 -38.23
C LYS A 58 -3.51 11.12 -37.95
N GLU A 59 -4.35 10.53 -37.10
CA GLU A 59 -5.63 11.14 -36.67
C GLU A 59 -5.39 12.41 -35.84
N GLU A 60 -4.47 12.39 -34.87
CA GLU A 60 -4.11 13.59 -34.09
C GLU A 60 -3.50 14.71 -34.95
N ALA A 61 -2.70 14.35 -35.97
CA ALA A 61 -2.14 15.32 -36.91
C ALA A 61 -3.22 15.94 -37.82
N ALA A 62 -4.18 15.14 -38.28
CA ALA A 62 -5.31 15.60 -39.08
C ALA A 62 -6.27 16.49 -38.27
N GLU A 63 -6.48 16.17 -36.99
CA GLU A 63 -7.29 16.96 -36.06
C GLU A 63 -6.63 18.31 -35.75
N LYS A 64 -5.32 18.33 -35.48
CA LYS A 64 -4.55 19.58 -35.33
C LYS A 64 -4.61 20.45 -36.58
N GLN A 65 -4.54 19.86 -37.78
CA GLN A 65 -4.70 20.60 -39.04
C GLN A 65 -6.11 21.17 -39.23
N ARG A 66 -7.16 20.45 -38.82
CA ARG A 66 -8.55 20.93 -38.85
C ARG A 66 -8.77 22.09 -37.87
N ILE A 67 -8.20 22.02 -36.67
CA ILE A 67 -8.28 23.09 -35.66
C ILE A 67 -7.56 24.35 -36.16
N VAL A 68 -6.37 24.21 -36.77
CA VAL A 68 -5.62 25.34 -37.35
C VAL A 68 -6.34 25.96 -38.55
N LYS A 69 -7.02 25.15 -39.40
CA LYS A 69 -7.85 25.67 -40.49
C LYS A 69 -9.12 26.37 -39.98
N GLY A 70 -9.76 25.83 -38.93
CA GLY A 70 -10.91 26.46 -38.27
C GLY A 70 -10.57 27.79 -37.60
N LEU A 71 -9.39 27.90 -37.00
CA LEU A 71 -8.89 29.16 -36.42
C LEU A 71 -8.58 30.22 -37.49
N LYS A 72 -8.13 29.84 -38.69
CA LYS A 72 -7.90 30.78 -39.81
C LYS A 72 -9.20 31.30 -40.43
N LEU A 73 -10.27 30.50 -40.43
CA LEU A 73 -11.58 30.90 -40.98
C LEU A 73 -12.35 31.88 -40.07
N ASN A 74 -12.09 31.86 -38.76
CA ASN A 74 -12.71 32.79 -37.80
C ASN A 74 -11.95 34.12 -37.64
N GLY A 75 -10.81 34.31 -38.33
CA GLY A 75 -9.97 35.50 -38.25
C GLY A 75 -10.21 36.59 -39.31
N GLU A 76 -11.12 36.39 -40.27
CA GLU A 76 -11.32 37.32 -41.40
C GLU A 76 -12.62 38.14 -41.37
N VAL A 77 -13.36 38.16 -40.25
CA VAL A 77 -14.53 39.04 -40.09
C VAL A 77 -14.22 40.14 -39.07
N GLY A 78 -13.74 41.29 -39.57
CA GLY A 78 -13.49 42.47 -38.74
C GLY A 78 -12.69 43.58 -39.43
N LYS A 79 -13.14 44.08 -40.59
CA LYS A 79 -12.71 45.40 -41.11
C LYS A 79 -13.61 46.49 -40.50
N ASN A 80 -13.03 47.46 -39.79
CA ASN A 80 -13.17 48.89 -40.11
C ASN A 80 -12.50 49.81 -39.07
N GLY A 81 -11.66 50.73 -39.59
CA GLY A 81 -11.53 52.10 -39.09
C GLY A 81 -10.30 52.45 -38.25
N GLY A 82 -9.43 53.34 -38.78
CA GLY A 82 -8.56 54.17 -37.94
C GLY A 82 -7.16 54.45 -38.51
N LEU A 83 -6.93 55.71 -38.87
CA LEU A 83 -5.76 56.33 -39.51
C LEU A 83 -4.45 56.37 -38.66
N ILE A 84 -3.31 56.28 -39.39
CA ILE A 84 -2.08 57.12 -39.34
C ILE A 84 -1.27 57.24 -38.03
N SER A 85 -0.03 56.75 -38.03
CA SER A 85 1.18 57.60 -38.20
C SER A 85 2.47 56.77 -38.24
N THR A 86 3.35 57.16 -39.16
CA THR A 86 4.68 56.62 -39.47
C THR A 86 5.79 57.46 -38.82
N SER A 87 6.79 56.81 -38.23
CA SER A 87 8.20 57.28 -38.09
C SER A 87 8.95 56.24 -37.24
N GLY A 88 10.13 55.72 -37.56
CA GLY A 88 11.08 55.89 -38.64
C GLY A 88 12.11 54.77 -38.52
N ASP A 89 12.78 54.46 -39.63
CA ASP A 89 13.85 53.48 -39.73
C ASP A 89 15.04 53.82 -38.82
N GLU A 90 15.65 52.80 -38.22
CA GLU A 90 17.11 52.70 -38.11
C GLU A 90 17.52 51.22 -37.90
N LEU A 91 18.21 50.69 -38.91
CA LEU A 91 18.95 49.43 -38.90
C LEU A 91 20.34 49.68 -38.30
N GLY A 92 20.75 48.90 -37.30
CA GLY A 92 22.16 48.87 -36.91
C GLY A 92 22.48 48.09 -35.64
N GLU A 93 23.24 47.01 -35.85
CA GLU A 93 24.23 46.41 -34.94
C GLU A 93 23.85 45.16 -34.13
N ALA A 94 24.37 44.05 -34.65
CA ALA A 94 24.54 42.77 -34.00
C ALA A 94 25.60 42.88 -32.88
N GLY A 95 25.13 43.06 -31.65
CA GLY A 95 25.91 42.83 -30.44
C GLY A 95 25.76 41.38 -29.99
N ASN A 96 26.77 40.56 -30.24
CA ASN A 96 26.93 39.21 -29.70
C ASN A 96 27.12 39.30 -28.16
N GLY A 97 26.01 39.35 -27.43
CA GLY A 97 25.98 39.25 -25.97
C GLY A 97 25.88 37.79 -25.58
N ASP A 98 26.95 37.24 -25.00
CA ASP A 98 26.98 35.96 -24.33
C ASP A 98 25.77 35.86 -23.38
N LYS A 99 24.79 35.05 -23.76
CA LYS A 99 23.76 34.61 -22.82
C LYS A 99 24.45 33.66 -21.85
N GLU A 100 24.93 34.20 -20.73
CA GLU A 100 25.09 33.41 -19.52
C GLU A 100 23.75 32.72 -19.28
N VAL A 101 23.67 31.43 -19.62
CA VAL A 101 22.60 30.55 -19.19
C VAL A 101 22.82 30.32 -17.71
N GLY A 102 22.49 31.33 -16.91
CA GLY A 102 22.38 31.20 -15.47
C GLY A 102 21.41 30.05 -15.22
N PHE A 103 21.90 29.01 -14.54
CA PHE A 103 21.05 27.94 -14.04
C PHE A 103 20.16 28.58 -12.96
N GLU A 104 19.02 29.14 -13.35
CA GLU A 104 18.00 29.59 -12.41
C GLU A 104 17.56 28.36 -11.62
N TRP A 105 18.09 28.20 -10.41
CA TRP A 105 17.63 27.23 -9.45
C TRP A 105 16.23 27.68 -9.01
N GLY A 106 15.23 27.37 -9.83
CA GLY A 106 13.83 27.67 -9.61
C GLY A 106 13.33 26.86 -8.41
N TRP A 107 13.58 27.37 -7.22
CA TRP A 107 13.01 26.84 -5.99
C TRP A 107 11.65 27.49 -5.77
N PRO A 108 10.59 26.70 -5.52
CA PRO A 108 10.61 25.25 -5.37
C PRO A 108 10.55 24.50 -6.72
N PRO A 109 11.20 23.33 -6.85
CA PRO A 109 11.22 22.56 -8.11
C PRO A 109 9.83 22.10 -8.57
N TRP A 110 8.83 22.14 -7.69
CA TRP A 110 7.44 21.84 -8.01
C TRP A 110 6.64 23.03 -8.54
N LYS A 111 7.20 24.25 -8.65
CA LYS A 111 6.45 25.48 -8.99
C LYS A 111 5.54 25.31 -10.23
N ASN A 112 6.04 24.63 -11.26
CA ASN A 112 5.34 24.43 -12.54
C ASN A 112 4.40 23.20 -12.58
N LEU A 113 4.34 22.40 -11.51
CA LEU A 113 3.47 21.23 -11.48
C LEU A 113 2.01 21.61 -11.16
N PRO A 114 1.02 20.98 -11.82
CA PRO A 114 -0.38 21.15 -11.47
C PRO A 114 -0.63 20.85 -9.98
N GLN A 115 -1.42 21.68 -9.31
CA GLN A 115 -1.65 21.61 -7.86
C GLN A 115 -2.16 20.23 -7.40
N ARG A 116 -2.97 19.56 -8.21
CA ARG A 116 -3.47 18.21 -7.93
C ARG A 116 -2.35 17.18 -7.75
N TYR A 117 -1.28 17.26 -8.55
CA TYR A 117 -0.13 16.36 -8.44
C TYR A 117 0.78 16.75 -7.28
N LYS A 118 0.92 18.05 -6.97
CA LYS A 118 1.60 18.52 -5.75
C LYS A 118 0.92 17.92 -4.51
N LEU A 119 -0.41 18.03 -4.43
CA LEU A 119 -1.20 17.50 -3.30
C LEU A 119 -1.07 15.98 -3.19
N ILE A 120 -1.28 15.22 -4.28
CA ILE A 120 -1.08 13.76 -4.27
C ILE A 120 0.34 13.39 -3.81
N GLY A 121 1.36 14.07 -4.33
CA GLY A 121 2.76 13.82 -3.97
C GLY A 121 3.02 14.04 -2.48
N THR A 122 2.58 15.18 -1.95
CA THR A 122 2.70 15.46 -0.51
C THR A 122 1.90 14.48 0.34
N THR A 123 0.68 14.09 -0.05
CA THR A 123 -0.10 13.09 0.68
C THR A 123 0.59 11.72 0.65
N SER A 124 1.13 11.29 -0.49
CA SER A 124 1.91 10.04 -0.56
C SER A 124 3.11 10.09 0.39
N LEU A 125 3.85 11.21 0.43
CA LEU A 125 4.96 11.42 1.36
C LEU A 125 4.53 11.35 2.84
N ALA A 126 3.34 11.85 3.19
CA ALA A 126 2.80 11.69 4.53
C ALA A 126 2.57 10.21 4.89
N PHE A 127 2.15 9.38 3.94
CA PHE A 127 1.95 7.94 4.14
C PHE A 127 3.27 7.18 4.21
N VAL A 128 4.31 7.65 3.53
CA VAL A 128 5.68 7.16 3.73
C VAL A 128 6.10 7.38 5.18
N ILE A 129 6.00 8.62 5.68
CA ILE A 129 6.38 8.98 7.07
C ILE A 129 5.52 8.19 8.08
N CYS A 130 4.21 8.16 7.89
CA CYS A 130 3.28 7.39 8.72
C CYS A 130 3.71 5.93 8.87
N ASN A 131 4.10 5.27 7.78
CA ASN A 131 4.49 3.87 7.87
C ASN A 131 5.94 3.66 8.34
N MET A 132 6.83 4.64 8.15
CA MET A 132 8.13 4.68 8.82
C MET A 132 7.96 4.70 10.35
N ASP A 133 7.00 5.51 10.84
CA ASP A 133 6.68 5.61 12.28
C ASP A 133 6.03 4.35 12.86
N LYS A 134 5.37 3.52 12.05
CA LYS A 134 4.87 2.21 12.51
C LYS A 134 5.98 1.18 12.69
N VAL A 135 6.91 1.10 11.74
CA VAL A 135 8.00 0.11 11.77
C VAL A 135 9.16 0.54 12.67
N ASN A 136 9.26 1.82 13.03
CA ASN A 136 10.36 2.28 13.88
C ASN A 136 10.37 1.61 15.25
N LEU A 137 9.19 1.44 15.86
CA LEU A 137 9.06 0.93 17.20
C LEU A 137 9.38 -0.56 17.25
N SER A 138 9.00 -1.35 16.24
CA SER A 138 9.31 -2.78 16.21
C SER A 138 10.82 -3.07 16.13
N VAL A 139 11.62 -2.14 15.62
CA VAL A 139 13.09 -2.23 15.66
C VAL A 139 13.64 -1.64 16.96
N ALA A 140 13.17 -0.46 17.38
CA ALA A 140 13.64 0.23 18.58
C ALA A 140 13.27 -0.49 19.88
N ILE A 141 12.22 -1.34 19.88
CA ILE A 141 11.79 -2.06 21.08
C ILE A 141 12.86 -3.03 21.60
N ILE A 142 13.73 -3.55 20.73
CA ILE A 142 14.83 -4.46 21.10
C ILE A 142 15.83 -3.75 22.05
N PRO A 143 16.50 -2.65 21.65
CA PRO A 143 17.40 -1.92 22.55
C PRO A 143 16.67 -1.22 23.70
N MET A 144 15.43 -0.75 23.52
CA MET A 144 14.65 -0.17 24.62
C MET A 144 14.37 -1.20 25.71
N SER A 145 14.02 -2.43 25.34
CA SER A 145 13.76 -3.49 26.32
C SER A 145 15.02 -3.86 27.09
N HIS A 146 16.18 -3.88 26.43
CA HIS A 146 17.47 -4.08 27.09
C HIS A 146 17.82 -2.94 28.06
N GLN A 147 17.60 -1.68 27.67
CA GLN A 147 17.91 -0.52 28.53
C GLN A 147 17.00 -0.40 29.75
N PHE A 148 15.70 -0.67 29.59
CA PHE A 148 14.72 -0.51 30.67
C PHE A 148 14.39 -1.83 31.41
N GLY A 149 15.02 -2.94 31.03
CA GLY A 149 14.79 -4.26 31.63
C GLY A 149 13.37 -4.78 31.40
N TRP A 150 12.79 -4.50 30.23
CA TRP A 150 11.43 -4.95 29.89
C TRP A 150 11.42 -6.42 29.49
N ASN A 151 10.41 -7.14 29.95
CA ASN A 151 10.05 -8.44 29.41
C ASN A 151 9.17 -8.29 28.14
N SER A 152 8.87 -9.40 27.49
CA SER A 152 8.11 -9.41 26.23
C SER A 152 6.68 -8.92 26.43
N SER A 153 6.08 -9.14 27.60
CA SER A 153 4.75 -8.65 27.95
C SER A 153 4.70 -7.12 27.94
N VAL A 154 5.69 -6.47 28.56
CA VAL A 154 5.79 -5.00 28.58
C VAL A 154 6.11 -4.47 27.18
N ALA A 155 7.02 -5.10 26.45
CA ALA A 155 7.30 -4.73 25.07
C ALA A 155 6.05 -4.82 24.18
N GLY A 156 5.26 -5.88 24.33
CA GLY A 156 3.98 -6.05 23.65
C GLY A 156 2.93 -5.02 24.03
N LEU A 157 2.88 -4.61 25.31
CA LEU A 157 1.99 -3.54 25.79
C LEU A 157 2.37 -2.18 25.18
N VAL A 158 3.66 -1.85 25.15
CA VAL A 158 4.16 -0.61 24.54
C VAL A 158 3.84 -0.59 23.04
N GLN A 159 4.08 -1.67 22.33
CA GLN A 159 3.75 -1.77 20.90
C GLN A 159 2.23 -1.68 20.64
N SER A 160 1.41 -2.32 21.47
CA SER A 160 -0.05 -2.34 21.31
C SER A 160 -0.74 -1.00 21.60
N SER A 161 -0.15 -0.16 22.46
CA SER A 161 -0.71 1.14 22.85
C SER A 161 -1.01 2.06 21.65
N PHE A 162 -0.21 1.97 20.58
CA PHE A 162 -0.48 2.65 19.31
C PHE A 162 -1.85 2.28 18.71
N PHE A 163 -2.21 0.99 18.73
CA PHE A 163 -3.43 0.51 18.09
C PHE A 163 -4.71 0.97 18.78
N TRP A 164 -4.66 1.31 20.08
CA TRP A 164 -5.78 1.94 20.78
C TRP A 164 -6.13 3.29 20.17
N GLY A 165 -5.13 4.17 20.02
CA GLY A 165 -5.32 5.47 19.38
C GLY A 165 -5.72 5.35 17.92
N TYR A 166 -5.12 4.40 17.20
CA TYR A 166 -5.42 4.12 15.80
C TYR A 166 -6.87 3.68 15.60
N ALA A 167 -7.36 2.71 16.39
CA ALA A 167 -8.73 2.22 16.27
C ALA A 167 -9.77 3.29 16.63
N LEU A 168 -9.54 4.04 17.73
CA LEU A 168 -10.47 5.06 18.22
C LEU A 168 -10.61 6.25 17.28
N SER A 169 -9.57 6.57 16.51
CA SER A 169 -9.53 7.78 15.68
C SER A 169 -10.04 7.59 14.24
N GLN A 170 -10.13 6.36 13.73
CA GLN A 170 -10.56 6.11 12.35
C GLN A 170 -11.97 6.61 12.04
N LEU A 171 -12.95 6.26 12.88
CA LEU A 171 -14.35 6.67 12.68
C LEU A 171 -14.52 8.20 12.85
N PRO A 172 -14.03 8.82 13.95
CA PRO A 172 -14.04 10.28 14.09
C PRO A 172 -13.27 10.98 12.98
N GLY A 173 -12.14 10.42 12.52
CA GLY A 173 -11.33 10.99 11.43
C GLY A 173 -12.09 11.07 10.11
N GLY A 174 -12.88 10.05 9.78
CA GLY A 174 -13.79 10.09 8.63
C GLY A 174 -14.85 11.18 8.73
N TRP A 175 -15.43 11.35 9.92
CA TRP A 175 -16.40 12.41 10.19
C TRP A 175 -15.76 13.81 10.11
N LEU A 176 -14.60 13.99 10.76
CA LEU A 176 -13.84 15.24 10.79
C LEU A 176 -13.41 15.67 9.38
N SER A 177 -13.00 14.71 8.55
CA SER A 177 -12.56 14.97 7.17
C SER A 177 -13.68 15.51 6.30
N LYS A 178 -14.94 15.10 6.55
CA LYS A 178 -16.09 15.62 5.82
C LYS A 178 -16.42 17.06 6.19
N ILE A 179 -16.28 17.42 7.47
CA ILE A 179 -16.61 18.75 8.02
C ILE A 179 -15.50 19.77 7.73
N PHE A 180 -14.27 19.44 8.11
CA PHE A 180 -13.13 20.37 8.05
C PHE A 180 -12.32 20.24 6.75
N GLY A 181 -12.59 19.21 5.95
CA GLY A 181 -11.86 18.87 4.74
C GLY A 181 -10.62 18.04 5.01
N GLY A 182 -10.34 17.07 4.13
CA GLY A 182 -9.22 16.14 4.26
C GLY A 182 -7.84 16.79 4.38
N SER A 183 -7.61 17.94 3.72
CA SER A 183 -6.34 18.67 3.84
C SER A 183 -6.05 19.16 5.27
N ARG A 184 -7.07 19.70 5.96
CA ARG A 184 -6.94 20.20 7.35
C ARG A 184 -6.80 19.07 8.35
N VAL A 185 -7.52 17.97 8.14
CA VAL A 185 -7.41 16.81 9.03
C VAL A 185 -6.06 16.11 8.88
N LEU A 186 -5.55 16.00 7.64
CA LEU A 186 -4.24 15.40 7.38
C LEU A 186 -3.11 16.22 8.01
N GLU A 187 -3.08 17.55 7.84
CA GLU A 187 -2.01 18.39 8.39
C GLU A 187 -1.96 18.34 9.93
N VAL A 188 -3.13 18.37 10.58
CA VAL A 188 -3.22 18.25 12.04
C VAL A 188 -2.82 16.85 12.50
N GLY A 189 -3.26 15.80 11.79
CA GLY A 189 -2.86 14.42 12.06
C GLY A 189 -1.33 14.28 12.04
N VAL A 190 -0.69 14.74 10.96
CA VAL A 190 0.77 14.69 10.79
C VAL A 190 1.48 15.39 11.92
N LEU A 191 1.06 16.62 12.23
CA LEU A 191 1.67 17.39 13.31
C LEU A 191 1.54 16.68 14.66
N VAL A 192 0.35 16.16 14.98
CA VAL A 192 0.09 15.46 16.25
C VAL A 192 0.95 14.22 16.41
N TRP A 193 1.00 13.34 15.41
CA TRP A 193 1.81 12.12 15.53
C TRP A 193 3.30 12.46 15.54
N SER A 194 3.75 13.45 14.75
CA SER A 194 5.17 13.81 14.67
C SER A 194 5.70 14.37 15.99
N LEU A 195 4.92 15.26 16.62
CA LEU A 195 5.24 15.77 17.96
C LEU A 195 5.22 14.66 19.00
N ALA A 196 4.21 13.79 18.96
CA ALA A 196 4.12 12.66 19.88
C ALA A 196 5.31 11.69 19.71
N THR A 197 5.75 11.42 18.48
CA THR A 197 6.94 10.60 18.18
C THR A 197 8.20 11.25 18.74
N MET A 198 8.41 12.56 18.58
CA MET A 198 9.58 13.24 19.16
C MET A 198 9.59 13.25 20.69
N LEU A 199 8.42 13.14 21.34
CA LEU A 199 8.32 13.07 22.80
C LEU A 199 8.65 11.68 23.34
N VAL A 200 8.65 10.62 22.51
CA VAL A 200 8.89 9.24 22.96
C VAL A 200 10.18 9.09 23.77
N PRO A 201 11.36 9.57 23.31
CA PRO A 201 12.59 9.44 24.09
C PRO A 201 12.53 10.10 25.46
N TYR A 202 11.89 11.27 25.54
CA TYR A 202 11.75 12.02 26.80
C TYR A 202 10.80 11.32 27.78
N LEU A 203 9.75 10.66 27.27
CA LEU A 203 8.72 10.01 28.08
C LEU A 203 9.02 8.53 28.38
N ALA A 204 10.03 7.93 27.74
CA ALA A 204 10.34 6.50 27.86
C ALA A 204 10.68 6.05 29.29
N GLY A 205 11.21 6.96 30.13
CA GLY A 205 11.51 6.67 31.54
C GLY A 205 10.27 6.50 32.44
N PHE A 206 9.08 6.89 31.98
CA PHE A 206 7.83 6.75 32.72
C PHE A 206 6.76 6.07 31.87
N MET A 207 6.52 4.78 32.14
CA MET A 207 5.68 3.89 31.33
C MET A 207 4.29 4.48 30.97
N PRO A 208 3.51 5.08 31.89
CA PRO A 208 2.23 5.67 31.54
C PRO A 208 2.33 6.82 30.53
N ALA A 209 3.39 7.64 30.60
CA ALA A 209 3.60 8.71 29.63
C ALA A 209 4.06 8.19 28.27
N LEU A 210 4.89 7.14 28.24
CA LEU A 210 5.23 6.45 26.99
C LEU A 210 3.97 5.90 26.31
N ILE A 211 3.13 5.16 27.04
CA ILE A 211 1.86 4.62 26.52
C ILE A 211 0.97 5.76 26.00
N PHE A 212 0.83 6.85 26.75
CA PHE A 212 0.04 8.01 26.32
C PHE A 212 0.57 8.62 25.02
N SER A 213 1.89 8.80 24.90
CA SER A 213 2.51 9.31 23.67
C SER A 213 2.23 8.40 22.46
N ARG A 214 2.28 7.08 22.65
CA ARG A 214 2.00 6.11 21.60
C ARG A 214 0.52 6.11 21.19
N ILE A 215 -0.39 6.30 22.14
CA ILE A 215 -1.81 6.51 21.83
C ILE A 215 -1.99 7.78 20.98
N LEU A 216 -1.29 8.88 21.28
CA LEU A 216 -1.34 10.10 20.47
C LEU A 216 -0.81 9.89 19.05
N VAL A 217 0.29 9.14 18.88
CA VAL A 217 0.78 8.74 17.55
C VAL A 217 -0.32 7.98 16.80
N GLY A 218 -0.96 7.01 17.46
CA GLY A 218 -2.09 6.26 16.92
C GLY A 218 -3.26 7.14 16.48
N ILE A 219 -3.61 8.15 17.27
CA ILE A 219 -4.70 9.09 16.93
C ILE A 219 -4.38 9.88 15.67
N GLY A 220 -3.16 10.42 15.56
CA GLY A 220 -2.75 11.19 14.37
C GLY A 220 -2.71 10.33 13.10
N GLU A 221 -2.18 9.11 13.21
CA GLU A 221 -2.11 8.21 12.06
C GLU A 221 -3.47 7.62 11.67
N GLY A 222 -4.37 7.36 12.63
CA GLY A 222 -5.68 6.75 12.35
C GLY A 222 -6.65 7.68 11.62
N VAL A 223 -6.54 9.01 11.78
CA VAL A 223 -7.34 9.97 10.99
C VAL A 223 -6.87 10.10 9.54
N SER A 224 -5.63 9.71 9.24
CA SER A 224 -4.94 10.04 7.98
C SER A 224 -5.48 9.30 6.74
N PRO A 225 -5.80 7.99 6.78
CA PRO A 225 -6.45 7.28 5.66
C PRO A 225 -7.75 7.95 5.22
N SER A 226 -8.59 8.35 6.17
CA SER A 226 -9.85 9.04 5.92
C SER A 226 -9.63 10.43 5.33
N ALA A 227 -8.64 11.16 5.85
CA ALA A 227 -8.29 12.49 5.35
C ALA A 227 -7.75 12.47 3.92
N ALA A 228 -6.90 11.48 3.60
CA ALA A 228 -6.34 11.31 2.26
C ALA A 228 -7.41 10.94 1.22
N THR A 229 -8.33 10.04 1.57
CA THR A 229 -9.41 9.64 0.64
C THR A 229 -10.37 10.80 0.36
N ASP A 230 -10.73 11.61 1.36
CA ASP A 230 -11.52 12.85 1.15
C ASP A 230 -10.75 13.86 0.29
N LEU A 231 -9.46 14.07 0.56
CA LEU A 231 -8.62 14.98 -0.22
C LEU A 231 -8.54 14.56 -1.71
N ILE A 232 -8.33 13.27 -1.98
CA ILE A 232 -8.30 12.72 -3.34
C ILE A 232 -9.67 12.89 -4.01
N ALA A 233 -10.76 12.57 -3.30
CA ALA A 233 -12.11 12.69 -3.84
C ALA A 233 -12.46 14.14 -4.24
N ARG A 234 -11.96 15.14 -3.52
CA ARG A 234 -12.20 16.57 -3.82
C ARG A 234 -11.28 17.13 -4.91
N THR A 235 -10.09 16.58 -5.07
CA THR A 235 -9.03 17.17 -5.89
C THR A 235 -8.87 16.47 -7.24
N ILE A 236 -9.16 15.17 -7.32
CA ILE A 236 -8.83 14.32 -8.46
C ILE A 236 -10.10 13.93 -9.24
N PRO A 237 -10.07 14.03 -10.60
CA PRO A 237 -11.19 13.60 -11.43
C PRO A 237 -11.47 12.11 -11.30
N LEU A 238 -12.73 11.71 -11.44
CA LEU A 238 -13.21 10.35 -11.19
C LEU A 238 -12.39 9.28 -11.95
N GLU A 239 -11.99 9.59 -13.18
CA GLU A 239 -11.24 8.72 -14.08
C GLU A 239 -9.81 8.44 -13.60
N GLU A 240 -9.22 9.36 -12.81
CA GLU A 240 -7.85 9.25 -12.29
C GLU A 240 -7.79 8.90 -10.79
N ARG A 241 -8.93 8.87 -10.08
CA ARG A 241 -8.98 8.67 -8.61
C ARG A 241 -8.35 7.36 -8.17
N SER A 242 -8.63 6.26 -8.86
CA SER A 242 -8.07 4.94 -8.51
C SER A 242 -6.54 4.96 -8.54
N ARG A 243 -5.96 5.57 -9.58
CA ARG A 243 -4.50 5.73 -9.71
C ARG A 243 -3.92 6.60 -8.60
N ALA A 244 -4.60 7.69 -8.25
CA ALA A 244 -4.19 8.57 -7.16
C ALA A 244 -4.22 7.86 -5.80
N VAL A 245 -5.28 7.09 -5.50
CA VAL A 245 -5.39 6.27 -4.29
C VAL A 245 -4.24 5.26 -4.23
N SER A 246 -4.02 4.48 -5.30
CA SER A 246 -2.92 3.50 -5.32
C SER A 246 -1.55 4.14 -5.13
N PHE A 247 -1.31 5.33 -5.68
CA PHE A 247 -0.05 6.05 -5.50
C PHE A 247 0.13 6.59 -4.07
N VAL A 248 -0.93 7.11 -3.45
CA VAL A 248 -0.87 7.61 -2.06
C VAL A 248 -0.66 6.46 -1.08
N PHE A 249 -1.50 5.42 -1.15
CA PHE A 249 -1.41 4.27 -0.24
C PHE A 249 -0.20 3.38 -0.53
N GLY A 250 0.32 3.37 -1.76
CA GLY A 250 1.62 2.76 -2.09
C GLY A 250 2.79 3.37 -1.30
N GLY A 251 2.63 4.61 -0.82
CA GLY A 251 3.56 5.25 0.11
C GLY A 251 3.77 4.46 1.40
N LEU A 252 2.75 3.71 1.87
CA LEU A 252 2.89 2.85 3.07
C LEU A 252 3.98 1.82 2.87
N SER A 253 3.92 1.03 1.80
CA SER A 253 4.91 -0.03 1.54
C SER A 253 6.32 0.56 1.39
N PHE A 254 6.45 1.70 0.72
CA PHE A 254 7.73 2.41 0.62
C PHE A 254 8.23 2.92 2.00
N GLY A 255 7.33 3.40 2.85
CA GLY A 255 7.61 3.78 4.24
C GLY A 255 8.11 2.63 5.10
N SER A 256 7.55 1.41 4.96
CA SER A 256 8.08 0.23 5.66
C SER A 256 9.52 -0.06 5.26
N VAL A 257 9.79 -0.06 3.96
CA VAL A 257 11.12 -0.37 3.42
C VAL A 257 12.14 0.67 3.87
N THR A 258 11.83 1.95 3.70
CA THR A 258 12.73 3.03 4.10
C THR A 258 12.92 3.09 5.62
N GLY A 259 11.86 2.91 6.41
CA GLY A 259 11.93 2.87 7.88
C GLY A 259 12.83 1.74 8.39
N LEU A 260 12.63 0.51 7.89
CA LEU A 260 13.43 -0.65 8.28
C LEU A 260 14.90 -0.60 7.80
N LEU A 261 15.18 0.12 6.70
CA LEU A 261 16.55 0.34 6.23
C LEU A 261 17.27 1.44 7.01
N LEU A 262 16.56 2.53 7.35
CA LEU A 262 17.15 3.70 8.01
C LEU A 262 17.24 3.56 9.53
N ALA A 263 16.31 2.88 10.19
CA ALA A 263 16.29 2.78 11.65
C ALA A 263 17.54 2.09 12.22
N PRO A 264 17.99 0.91 11.74
CA PRO A 264 19.13 0.22 12.36
C PRO A 264 20.45 0.98 12.37
N PRO A 265 20.94 1.59 11.27
CA PRO A 265 22.18 2.35 11.31
C PRO A 265 22.09 3.59 12.20
N LEU A 266 20.91 4.19 12.36
CA LEU A 266 20.71 5.29 13.30
C LEU A 266 20.81 4.81 14.75
N ILE A 267 20.15 3.69 15.08
CA ILE A 267 20.20 3.10 16.41
C ILE A 267 21.63 2.72 16.79
N GLN A 268 22.37 2.07 15.89
CA GLN A 268 23.73 1.61 16.16
C GLN A 268 24.72 2.76 16.41
N ASN A 269 24.58 3.88 15.70
CA ASN A 269 25.55 4.98 15.79
C ASN A 269 25.14 6.06 16.80
N TYR A 270 23.84 6.28 17.01
CA TYR A 270 23.32 7.43 17.77
C TYR A 270 22.31 7.06 18.87
N GLY A 271 22.10 5.77 19.14
CA GLY A 271 21.11 5.30 20.13
C GLY A 271 19.69 5.22 19.56
N TRP A 272 18.80 4.54 20.29
CA TRP A 272 17.43 4.29 19.81
C TRP A 272 16.58 5.55 19.77
N GLU A 273 16.90 6.53 20.60
CA GLU A 273 16.24 7.82 20.69
C GLU A 273 16.31 8.58 19.37
N SER A 274 17.42 8.41 18.64
CA SER A 274 17.71 9.12 17.38
C SER A 274 16.66 8.87 16.29
N VAL A 275 16.10 7.66 16.22
CA VAL A 275 15.09 7.30 15.20
C VAL A 275 13.80 8.07 15.43
N PHE A 276 13.37 8.19 16.69
CA PHE A 276 12.16 8.93 17.06
C PHE A 276 12.31 10.44 16.78
N TYR A 277 13.48 11.01 17.09
CA TYR A 277 13.75 12.41 16.76
C TYR A 277 13.79 12.66 15.26
N LEU A 278 14.47 11.81 14.48
CA LEU A 278 14.57 11.98 13.03
C LEU A 278 13.20 11.85 12.36
N PHE A 279 12.42 10.80 12.68
CA PHE A 279 11.17 10.54 11.98
C PHE A 279 10.10 11.56 12.38
N GLY A 280 10.06 11.95 13.66
CA GLY A 280 9.22 13.07 14.09
C GLY A 280 9.63 14.40 13.44
N PHE A 281 10.93 14.67 13.28
CA PHE A 281 11.39 15.85 12.53
C PHE A 281 10.96 15.82 11.06
N LEU A 282 11.06 14.67 10.38
CA LEU A 282 10.60 14.53 9.00
C LEU A 282 9.11 14.87 8.85
N GLY A 283 8.27 14.48 9.82
CA GLY A 283 6.86 14.84 9.82
C GLY A 283 6.59 16.33 10.08
N ILE A 284 7.36 16.99 10.95
CA ILE A 284 7.28 18.45 11.14
C ILE A 284 7.77 19.21 9.90
N ALA A 285 8.86 18.73 9.28
CA ALA A 285 9.37 19.28 8.02
C ALA A 285 8.33 19.12 6.90
N TRP A 286 7.66 17.97 6.85
CA TRP A 286 6.53 17.74 5.96
C TRP A 286 5.40 18.73 6.22
N PHE A 287 4.99 18.94 7.48
CA PHE A 287 3.93 19.88 7.84
C PHE A 287 4.25 21.29 7.35
N SER A 288 5.49 21.74 7.57
CA SER A 288 5.97 23.05 7.13
C SER A 288 5.95 23.17 5.60
N GLY A 289 6.44 22.14 4.89
CA GLY A 289 6.40 22.09 3.42
C GLY A 289 4.98 22.02 2.86
N PHE A 290 4.06 21.35 3.56
CA PHE A 290 2.66 21.25 3.15
C PHE A 290 1.95 22.60 3.21
N GLN A 291 2.27 23.47 4.18
CA GLN A 291 1.74 24.83 4.22
C GLN A 291 2.16 25.64 2.99
N LEU A 292 3.42 25.53 2.55
CA LEU A 292 3.91 26.23 1.34
C LEU A 292 3.17 25.76 0.07
N VAL A 293 2.88 24.47 -0.05
CA VAL A 293 2.12 23.91 -1.20
C VAL A 293 0.66 24.37 -1.19
N LYS A 294 0.11 24.66 -0.02
CA LYS A 294 -1.27 25.12 0.17
C LYS A 294 -1.41 26.62 -0.07
N GLU A 295 -0.43 27.41 0.35
CA GLU A 295 -0.39 28.88 0.21
C GLU A 295 -0.29 29.34 -1.26
N ASP A 296 0.15 28.49 -2.18
CA ASP A 296 0.07 28.69 -3.65
C ASP A 296 -1.37 29.00 -4.15
N ARG A 297 -2.40 28.92 -3.29
CA ARG A 297 -3.66 29.66 -3.44
C ARG A 297 -4.15 30.26 -2.12
N PRO A 298 -4.39 31.59 -2.03
CA PRO A 298 -5.47 32.07 -1.19
C PRO A 298 -6.79 31.48 -1.73
N TRP A 299 -7.71 31.19 -0.83
CA TRP A 299 -9.04 30.63 -1.11
C TRP A 299 -9.95 31.63 -1.86
N SER A 300 -9.56 32.09 -3.06
CA SER A 300 -10.39 32.91 -3.94
C SER A 300 -11.01 32.07 -5.04
N PHE A 301 -12.32 31.90 -4.92
CA PHE A 301 -13.26 31.33 -5.88
C PHE A 301 -13.21 32.07 -7.22
N THR A 302 -12.69 31.47 -8.31
CA THR A 302 -12.92 32.04 -9.65
C THR A 302 -12.76 31.12 -10.86
N GLU A 303 -12.77 29.79 -10.71
CA GLU A 303 -13.06 28.94 -11.87
C GLU A 303 -14.02 27.81 -11.48
N PRO A 304 -15.28 27.85 -11.94
CA PRO A 304 -16.19 26.73 -11.80
C PRO A 304 -15.75 25.68 -12.81
N MET A 305 -14.90 24.75 -12.38
CA MET A 305 -14.85 23.46 -13.06
C MET A 305 -16.25 22.86 -12.95
N SER A 306 -16.92 22.70 -14.10
CA SER A 306 -18.29 22.22 -14.24
C SER A 306 -18.39 20.76 -13.80
N TRP A 307 -18.47 20.54 -12.49
CA TRP A 307 -18.74 19.23 -11.89
C TRP A 307 -20.25 19.02 -11.77
N PRO A 308 -20.75 17.78 -11.86
CA PRO A 308 -22.15 17.47 -11.59
C PRO A 308 -22.54 17.91 -10.16
N PRO A 309 -23.81 18.27 -9.89
CA PRO A 309 -24.23 18.93 -8.65
C PRO A 309 -24.19 18.05 -7.38
N SER A 310 -23.70 16.82 -7.45
CA SER A 310 -23.92 15.81 -6.40
C SER A 310 -22.92 15.85 -5.24
N PHE A 311 -21.84 16.64 -5.31
CA PHE A 311 -20.90 16.81 -4.20
C PHE A 311 -21.03 18.22 -3.60
N SER A 312 -22.18 18.48 -2.97
CA SER A 312 -22.43 19.70 -2.21
C SER A 312 -21.34 19.83 -1.12
N ARG A 313 -20.63 20.96 -1.18
CA ARG A 313 -19.32 21.14 -0.53
C ARG A 313 -19.39 21.40 0.97
N ASN A 314 -20.61 21.57 1.52
CA ASN A 314 -20.90 21.83 2.92
C ASN A 314 -22.11 21.00 3.36
N LYS A 315 -21.98 19.68 3.52
CA LYS A 315 -23.01 18.95 4.26
C LYS A 315 -22.98 19.42 5.70
N SER A 316 -24.09 20.01 6.18
CA SER A 316 -24.20 20.40 7.59
C SER A 316 -24.11 19.15 8.50
N LEU A 317 -23.78 19.33 9.78
CA LEU A 317 -23.84 18.24 10.77
C LEU A 317 -25.19 17.50 10.72
N GLY A 318 -26.28 18.22 10.43
CA GLY A 318 -27.63 17.68 10.28
C GLY A 318 -27.78 16.77 9.07
N GLU A 319 -27.25 17.15 7.91
CA GLU A 319 -27.36 16.38 6.65
C GLU A 319 -26.51 15.10 6.65
N LEU A 320 -25.40 15.10 7.38
CA LEU A 320 -24.61 13.88 7.59
C LEU A 320 -25.32 12.93 8.56
N GLY A 321 -25.93 13.49 9.60
CA GLY A 321 -26.74 12.74 10.56
C GLY A 321 -27.98 12.11 9.91
N THR A 322 -28.65 12.81 8.98
CA THR A 322 -29.77 12.23 8.22
C THR A 322 -29.28 11.13 7.27
N SER A 323 -28.21 11.37 6.52
CA SER A 323 -27.62 10.36 5.62
C SER A 323 -27.13 9.09 6.33
N LEU A 324 -26.79 9.15 7.62
CA LEU A 324 -26.44 7.97 8.45
C LEU A 324 -27.65 7.29 9.07
N LYS A 325 -28.76 8.02 9.26
CA LYS A 325 -30.04 7.45 9.69
C LYS A 325 -30.66 6.58 8.61
N ASP A 326 -30.48 6.96 7.35
CA ASP A 326 -31.00 6.22 6.18
C ASP A 326 -30.18 4.95 5.86
N VAL A 327 -29.14 4.64 6.66
CA VAL A 327 -28.31 3.44 6.45
C VAL A 327 -29.02 2.23 7.07
N PRO A 328 -29.23 1.14 6.32
CA PRO A 328 -29.94 -0.05 6.79
C PRO A 328 -29.06 -0.93 7.70
N TRP A 329 -28.70 -0.42 8.89
CA TRP A 329 -27.81 -1.08 9.84
C TRP A 329 -28.25 -2.51 10.19
N LYS A 330 -29.55 -2.71 10.39
CA LYS A 330 -30.13 -4.01 10.73
C LYS A 330 -29.92 -5.03 9.59
N ALA A 331 -30.08 -4.61 8.34
CA ALA A 331 -29.88 -5.47 7.18
C ALA A 331 -28.41 -5.91 7.04
N PHE A 332 -27.46 -5.01 7.31
CA PHE A 332 -26.03 -5.36 7.32
C PHE A 332 -25.71 -6.44 8.34
N PHE A 333 -26.16 -6.27 9.59
CA PHE A 333 -25.87 -7.24 10.67
C PHE A 333 -26.71 -8.52 10.59
N ARG A 334 -27.71 -8.59 9.69
CA ARG A 334 -28.44 -9.83 9.38
C ARG A 334 -27.76 -10.64 8.27
N SER A 335 -26.93 -10.01 7.43
CA SER A 335 -26.25 -10.68 6.32
C SER A 335 -25.08 -11.56 6.77
N LYS A 336 -25.14 -12.85 6.44
CA LYS A 336 -24.04 -13.81 6.70
C LYS A 336 -22.75 -13.44 5.97
N ALA A 337 -22.86 -12.85 4.78
CA ALA A 337 -21.70 -12.43 3.99
C ALA A 337 -20.95 -11.27 4.67
N VAL A 338 -21.68 -10.31 5.26
CA VAL A 338 -21.09 -9.20 6.01
C VAL A 338 -20.37 -9.72 7.26
N TRP A 339 -20.97 -10.65 8.01
CA TRP A 339 -20.31 -11.31 9.14
C TRP A 339 -19.05 -12.07 8.73
N ALA A 340 -19.07 -12.76 7.59
CA ALA A 340 -17.88 -13.43 7.05
C ALA A 340 -16.76 -12.41 6.78
N MET A 341 -17.08 -11.26 6.18
CA MET A 341 -16.12 -10.20 5.93
C MET A 341 -15.55 -9.59 7.21
N ILE A 342 -16.39 -9.33 8.22
CA ILE A 342 -15.95 -8.81 9.51
C ILE A 342 -14.95 -9.77 10.16
N TYR A 343 -15.29 -11.06 10.23
CA TYR A 343 -14.42 -12.06 10.85
C TYR A 343 -13.14 -12.29 10.05
N THR A 344 -13.23 -12.36 8.71
CA THR A 344 -12.05 -12.51 7.86
C THR A 344 -11.13 -11.29 7.96
N HIS A 345 -11.65 -10.06 8.04
CA HIS A 345 -10.82 -8.88 8.24
C HIS A 345 -10.10 -8.92 9.60
N PHE A 346 -10.78 -9.34 10.67
CA PHE A 346 -10.17 -9.60 11.96
C PHE A 346 -9.02 -10.62 11.86
N CYS A 347 -9.26 -11.78 11.25
CA CYS A 347 -8.25 -12.84 11.11
C CYS A 347 -7.02 -12.39 10.32
N GLY A 348 -7.22 -11.71 9.19
CA GLY A 348 -6.12 -11.22 8.35
C GLY A 348 -5.31 -10.14 9.05
N SER A 349 -5.98 -9.25 9.78
CA SER A 349 -5.31 -8.18 10.52
C SER A 349 -4.53 -8.70 11.72
N TRP A 350 -4.95 -9.84 12.31
CA TRP A 350 -4.20 -10.51 13.36
C TRP A 350 -2.79 -10.85 12.89
N GLY A 351 -2.66 -11.68 11.85
CA GLY A 351 -1.34 -12.06 11.36
C GLY A 351 -0.55 -10.88 10.80
N HIS A 352 -1.21 -9.89 10.19
CA HIS A 352 -0.54 -8.70 9.69
C HIS A 352 0.08 -7.84 10.81
N TYR A 353 -0.70 -7.47 11.83
CA TYR A 353 -0.22 -6.57 12.89
C TYR A 353 0.74 -7.24 13.88
N THR A 354 0.53 -8.53 14.19
CA THR A 354 1.48 -9.27 15.04
C THR A 354 2.83 -9.43 14.34
N CYS A 355 2.85 -9.79 13.05
CA CYS A 355 4.10 -9.85 12.28
C CYS A 355 4.73 -8.47 12.15
N LEU A 356 3.97 -7.42 11.86
CA LEU A 356 4.51 -6.05 11.76
C LEU A 356 5.25 -5.62 13.04
N SER A 357 4.72 -6.01 14.19
CA SER A 357 5.25 -5.65 15.51
C SER A 357 6.43 -6.54 15.93
N TRP A 358 6.31 -7.86 15.75
CA TRP A 358 7.23 -8.82 16.35
C TRP A 358 8.26 -9.42 15.40
N LEU A 359 8.13 -9.24 14.08
CA LEU A 359 9.01 -9.92 13.12
C LEU A 359 10.50 -9.54 13.25
N PRO A 360 10.88 -8.26 13.47
CA PRO A 360 12.29 -7.93 13.72
C PRO A 360 12.83 -8.60 14.99
N THR A 361 12.06 -8.61 16.08
CA THR A 361 12.44 -9.28 17.34
C THR A 361 12.57 -10.79 17.15
N TYR A 362 11.62 -11.43 16.46
CA TYR A 362 11.67 -12.85 16.12
C TYR A 362 12.94 -13.20 15.35
N PHE A 363 13.30 -12.44 14.32
CA PHE A 363 14.52 -12.69 13.56
C PHE A 363 15.78 -12.41 14.38
N SER A 364 15.76 -11.47 15.32
CA SER A 364 16.91 -11.25 16.20
C SER A 364 17.10 -12.39 17.20
N GLU A 365 16.02 -12.84 17.86
CA GLU A 365 16.09 -13.85 18.91
C GLU A 365 16.21 -15.29 18.37
N GLU A 366 15.34 -15.69 17.46
CA GLU A 366 15.28 -17.08 16.98
C GLU A 366 16.46 -17.41 16.06
N LEU A 367 16.82 -16.45 15.19
CA LEU A 367 17.89 -16.65 14.20
C LEU A 367 19.25 -16.14 14.70
N ASN A 368 19.33 -15.65 15.95
CA ASN A 368 20.53 -15.04 16.55
C ASN A 368 21.16 -13.95 15.67
N LEU A 369 20.34 -13.20 14.92
CA LEU A 369 20.80 -12.11 14.07
C LEU A 369 21.02 -10.85 14.90
N ASN A 370 22.01 -10.05 14.50
CA ASN A 370 22.18 -8.73 15.09
C ASN A 370 20.99 -7.81 14.69
N LEU A 371 20.83 -6.69 15.40
CA LEU A 371 19.71 -5.75 15.19
C LEU A 371 19.57 -5.31 13.72
N THR A 372 20.71 -5.02 13.06
CA THR A 372 20.73 -4.54 11.68
C THR A 372 20.34 -5.63 10.69
N GLU A 373 20.89 -6.82 10.85
CA GLU A 373 20.54 -8.00 10.05
C GLU A 373 19.06 -8.33 10.21
N ALA A 374 18.54 -8.40 11.44
CA ALA A 374 17.14 -8.72 11.72
C ALA A 374 16.18 -7.69 11.08
N ALA A 375 16.49 -6.41 11.18
CA ALA A 375 15.68 -5.34 10.59
C ALA A 375 15.77 -5.32 9.06
N TRP A 376 16.95 -5.51 8.46
CA TRP A 376 17.10 -5.58 7.01
C TRP A 376 16.45 -6.82 6.41
N VAL A 377 16.52 -7.95 7.10
CA VAL A 377 15.79 -9.16 6.72
C VAL A 377 14.27 -8.92 6.75
N SER A 378 13.79 -8.13 7.72
CA SER A 378 12.38 -7.73 7.82
C SER A 378 11.91 -6.82 6.67
N VAL A 379 12.81 -6.30 5.83
CA VAL A 379 12.47 -5.55 4.60
C VAL A 379 11.93 -6.49 3.52
N GLY A 380 12.30 -7.78 3.54
CA GLY A 380 11.90 -8.78 2.55
C GLY A 380 10.38 -8.89 2.37
N PRO A 381 9.58 -9.12 3.44
CA PRO A 381 8.13 -9.24 3.35
C PRO A 381 7.42 -8.04 2.70
N PRO A 382 7.60 -6.77 3.13
CA PRO A 382 6.92 -5.64 2.48
C PRO A 382 7.36 -5.45 1.02
N LEU A 383 8.64 -5.69 0.67
CA LEU A 383 9.09 -5.64 -0.73
C LEU A 383 8.42 -6.72 -1.59
N ALA A 384 8.40 -7.96 -1.09
CA ALA A 384 7.78 -9.08 -1.79
C ALA A 384 6.26 -8.87 -1.95
N SER A 385 5.59 -8.32 -0.94
CA SER A 385 4.16 -7.98 -0.99
C SER A 385 3.82 -6.99 -2.12
N ILE A 386 4.68 -6.01 -2.41
CA ILE A 386 4.47 -5.07 -3.53
C ILE A 386 4.41 -5.82 -4.88
N LEU A 387 5.36 -6.74 -5.10
CA LEU A 387 5.43 -7.54 -6.33
C LEU A 387 4.24 -8.49 -6.43
N VAL A 388 3.92 -9.19 -5.33
CA VAL A 388 2.84 -10.15 -5.28
C VAL A 388 1.47 -9.48 -5.46
N THR A 389 1.26 -8.29 -4.92
CA THR A 389 0.01 -7.53 -5.13
C THR A 389 -0.28 -7.33 -6.61
N SER A 390 0.74 -6.96 -7.39
CA SER A 390 0.61 -6.75 -8.84
C SER A 390 0.22 -8.04 -9.57
N ILE A 391 0.81 -9.16 -9.17
CA ILE A 391 0.50 -10.49 -9.72
C ILE A 391 -0.92 -10.91 -9.31
N ALA A 392 -1.31 -10.70 -8.06
CA ALA A 392 -2.61 -11.06 -7.53
C ALA A 392 -3.76 -10.32 -8.21
N SER A 393 -3.59 -9.02 -8.50
CA SER A 393 -4.58 -8.25 -9.24
C SER A 393 -4.75 -8.76 -10.68
N GLN A 394 -3.65 -8.96 -11.41
CA GLN A 394 -3.70 -9.49 -12.79
C GLN A 394 -4.28 -10.90 -12.85
N PHE A 395 -3.96 -11.74 -11.86
CA PHE A 395 -4.51 -13.09 -11.72
C PHE A 395 -6.03 -13.05 -11.55
N ALA A 396 -6.53 -12.23 -10.62
CA ALA A 396 -7.97 -12.09 -10.38
C ALA A 396 -8.70 -11.56 -11.64
N ASP A 397 -8.17 -10.51 -12.26
CA ASP A 397 -8.75 -9.91 -13.47
C ASP A 397 -8.75 -10.90 -14.65
N SER A 398 -7.70 -11.70 -14.80
CA SER A 398 -7.64 -12.73 -15.84
C SER A 398 -8.72 -13.79 -15.65
N LEU A 399 -8.96 -14.26 -14.42
CA LEU A 399 -10.02 -15.24 -14.15
C LEU A 399 -11.41 -14.65 -14.39
N ILE A 400 -11.66 -13.43 -13.95
CA ILE A 400 -12.93 -12.74 -14.17
C ILE A 400 -13.18 -12.51 -15.67
N SER A 401 -12.17 -12.06 -16.42
CA SER A 401 -12.26 -11.85 -17.88
C SER A 401 -12.51 -13.14 -18.67
N LYS A 402 -12.12 -14.29 -18.12
CA LYS A 402 -12.42 -15.63 -18.68
C LYS A 402 -13.82 -16.14 -18.32
N GLY A 403 -14.61 -15.36 -17.58
CA GLY A 403 -15.98 -15.70 -17.20
C GLY A 403 -16.12 -16.53 -15.93
N VAL A 404 -15.07 -16.62 -15.10
CA VAL A 404 -15.17 -17.26 -13.77
C VAL A 404 -16.01 -16.36 -12.85
N ASP A 405 -16.94 -16.97 -12.10
CA ASP A 405 -17.80 -16.26 -11.14
C ASP A 405 -16.97 -15.42 -10.15
N THR A 406 -17.37 -14.17 -9.94
CA THR A 406 -16.62 -13.22 -9.10
C THR A 406 -16.46 -13.73 -7.68
N SER A 407 -17.51 -14.33 -7.10
CA SER A 407 -17.47 -14.89 -5.75
C SER A 407 -16.44 -16.01 -5.65
N LEU A 408 -16.36 -16.88 -6.67
CA LEU A 408 -15.34 -17.92 -6.73
C LEU A 408 -13.92 -17.33 -6.81
N VAL A 409 -13.70 -16.30 -7.63
CA VAL A 409 -12.40 -15.63 -7.73
C VAL A 409 -12.00 -14.98 -6.40
N ARG A 410 -12.92 -14.27 -5.73
CA ARG A 410 -12.67 -13.67 -4.41
C ARG A 410 -12.37 -14.74 -3.35
N LYS A 411 -13.07 -15.88 -3.39
CA LYS A 411 -12.79 -17.04 -2.53
C LYS A 411 -11.40 -17.61 -2.76
N ILE A 412 -11.02 -17.87 -4.01
CA ILE A 412 -9.68 -18.38 -4.35
C ILE A 412 -8.59 -17.42 -3.86
N CYS A 413 -8.73 -16.12 -4.15
CA CYS A 413 -7.73 -15.12 -3.73
C CYS A 413 -7.60 -15.08 -2.21
N GLN A 414 -8.71 -15.05 -1.47
CA GLN A 414 -8.66 -15.02 -0.02
C GLN A 414 -8.11 -16.32 0.59
N THR A 415 -8.41 -17.47 0.00
CA THR A 415 -7.84 -18.75 0.42
C THR A 415 -6.33 -18.78 0.24
N ILE A 416 -5.82 -18.30 -0.89
CA ILE A 416 -4.37 -18.13 -1.09
C ILE A 416 -3.80 -17.21 0.01
N ALA A 417 -4.47 -16.08 0.26
CA ALA A 417 -4.00 -15.08 1.21
C ALA A 417 -3.86 -15.59 2.65
N PHE A 418 -4.66 -16.58 3.06
CA PHE A 418 -4.65 -17.11 4.43
C PHE A 418 -3.91 -18.44 4.55
N LEU A 419 -4.11 -19.36 3.61
CA LEU A 419 -3.42 -20.66 3.68
C LEU A 419 -1.92 -20.53 3.44
N SER A 420 -1.47 -19.58 2.60
CA SER A 420 -0.04 -19.41 2.35
C SER A 420 0.76 -18.99 3.60
N PRO A 421 0.43 -17.90 4.34
CA PRO A 421 1.15 -17.59 5.57
C PRO A 421 0.94 -18.66 6.64
N ALA A 422 -0.23 -19.30 6.73
CA ALA A 422 -0.46 -20.37 7.70
C ALA A 422 0.45 -21.59 7.45
N THR A 423 0.55 -22.07 6.19
CA THR A 423 1.45 -23.17 5.84
C THR A 423 2.91 -22.80 6.05
N CYS A 424 3.32 -21.58 5.66
CA CYS A 424 4.70 -21.13 5.90
C CYS A 424 5.02 -21.05 7.39
N MET A 425 4.12 -20.52 8.23
CA MET A 425 4.30 -20.48 9.68
C MET A 425 4.34 -21.89 10.30
N ILE A 426 3.55 -22.84 9.82
CA ILE A 426 3.62 -24.24 10.25
C ILE A 426 4.99 -24.84 9.90
N LEU A 427 5.45 -24.65 8.65
CA LEU A 427 6.76 -25.14 8.20
C LEU A 427 7.91 -24.54 9.02
N SER A 428 7.81 -23.24 9.35
CA SER A 428 8.79 -22.55 10.20
C SER A 428 8.70 -22.93 11.68
N SER A 429 7.59 -23.52 12.14
CA SER A 429 7.43 -24.01 13.51
C SER A 429 8.04 -25.40 13.72
N LEU A 430 8.30 -26.13 12.64
CA LEU A 430 8.83 -27.48 12.66
C LEU A 430 10.36 -27.44 12.57
N ASP A 431 11.03 -28.11 13.51
CA ASP A 431 12.49 -28.18 13.52
C ASP A 431 12.99 -29.18 12.47
N PHE A 432 13.16 -28.68 11.24
CA PHE A 432 13.76 -29.41 10.13
C PHE A 432 15.28 -29.19 10.03
N GLY A 433 15.90 -28.47 10.98
CA GLY A 433 17.32 -28.09 10.90
C GLY A 433 17.65 -27.18 9.71
N LEU A 434 16.69 -26.39 9.25
CA LEU A 434 16.89 -25.47 8.11
C LEU A 434 17.78 -24.29 8.53
N PRO A 435 18.66 -23.80 7.64
CA PRO A 435 19.44 -22.61 7.94
C PRO A 435 18.53 -21.37 8.05
N PRO A 436 18.94 -20.35 8.83
CA PRO A 436 18.14 -19.15 9.08
C PRO A 436 17.55 -18.46 7.83
N TRP A 437 18.33 -18.39 6.75
CA TRP A 437 17.91 -17.72 5.52
C TRP A 437 16.78 -18.46 4.78
N GLU A 438 16.67 -19.79 4.94
CA GLU A 438 15.58 -20.57 4.38
C GLU A 438 14.27 -20.28 5.13
N VAL A 439 14.31 -20.23 6.46
CA VAL A 439 13.17 -19.87 7.31
C VAL A 439 12.65 -18.47 6.95
N VAL A 440 13.55 -17.50 6.83
CA VAL A 440 13.25 -16.13 6.38
C VAL A 440 12.56 -16.13 5.01
N THR A 441 13.09 -16.90 4.06
CA THR A 441 12.57 -16.95 2.69
C THR A 441 11.15 -17.56 2.66
N ILE A 442 10.92 -18.62 3.43
CA ILE A 442 9.62 -19.28 3.56
C ILE A 442 8.60 -18.32 4.18
N LEU A 443 8.94 -17.66 5.30
CA LEU A 443 8.06 -16.70 5.97
C LEU A 443 7.78 -15.49 5.07
N THR A 444 8.81 -14.95 4.41
CA THR A 444 8.67 -13.84 3.46
C THR A 444 7.72 -14.19 2.32
N GLY A 445 7.86 -15.38 1.73
CA GLY A 445 6.97 -15.86 0.67
C GLY A 445 5.52 -15.99 1.13
N GLY A 446 5.29 -16.56 2.32
CA GLY A 446 3.94 -16.71 2.89
C GLY A 446 3.28 -15.36 3.21
N ILE A 447 4.01 -14.46 3.87
CA ILE A 447 3.52 -13.11 4.17
C ILE A 447 3.27 -12.33 2.88
N ALA A 448 4.12 -12.45 1.87
CA ALA A 448 3.92 -11.78 0.58
C ALA A 448 2.65 -12.25 -0.13
N LEU A 449 2.40 -13.57 -0.15
CA LEU A 449 1.19 -14.17 -0.70
C LEU A 449 -0.10 -13.77 0.04
N SER A 450 0.00 -13.34 1.30
CA SER A 450 -1.14 -12.72 2.01
C SER A 450 -1.70 -11.47 1.31
N SER A 451 -0.92 -10.83 0.44
CA SER A 451 -1.35 -9.68 -0.37
C SER A 451 -2.50 -10.01 -1.34
N PHE A 452 -2.76 -11.29 -1.63
CA PHE A 452 -3.96 -11.70 -2.38
C PHE A 452 -5.27 -11.29 -1.68
N ALA A 453 -5.24 -10.95 -0.39
CA ALA A 453 -6.40 -10.42 0.34
C ALA A 453 -6.92 -9.11 -0.26
N LEU A 454 -6.07 -8.31 -0.91
CA LEU A 454 -6.49 -7.10 -1.62
C LEU A 454 -7.47 -7.43 -2.76
N SER A 455 -7.19 -8.48 -3.53
CA SER A 455 -8.07 -8.98 -4.59
C SER A 455 -9.21 -9.85 -4.08
N GLY A 456 -9.15 -10.32 -2.83
CA GLY A 456 -10.17 -11.13 -2.17
C GLY A 456 -11.13 -10.29 -1.33
N LEU A 457 -10.79 -10.09 -0.05
CA LEU A 457 -11.59 -9.36 0.93
C LEU A 457 -11.89 -7.92 0.51
N TYR A 458 -10.88 -7.14 0.10
CA TYR A 458 -11.07 -5.69 -0.09
C TYR A 458 -12.01 -5.38 -1.27
N CYS A 459 -11.86 -6.06 -2.41
CA CYS A 459 -12.78 -5.92 -3.54
C CYS A 459 -14.23 -6.36 -3.20
N THR A 460 -14.40 -7.33 -2.29
CA THR A 460 -15.73 -7.87 -1.95
C THR A 460 -16.68 -6.80 -1.37
N HIS A 461 -16.15 -5.76 -0.70
CA HIS A 461 -16.96 -4.64 -0.23
C HIS A 461 -17.70 -3.93 -1.37
N GLN A 462 -17.03 -3.75 -2.51
CA GLN A 462 -17.60 -3.12 -3.70
C GLN A 462 -18.51 -4.08 -4.45
N ASP A 463 -18.16 -5.37 -4.50
CA ASP A 463 -18.94 -6.39 -5.20
C ASP A 463 -20.32 -6.64 -4.53
N ILE A 464 -20.40 -6.60 -3.20
CA ILE A 464 -21.66 -6.80 -2.46
C ILE A 464 -22.58 -5.59 -2.59
N SER A 465 -22.06 -4.37 -2.38
CA SER A 465 -22.85 -3.16 -2.50
C SER A 465 -21.96 -1.98 -2.89
N PRO A 466 -22.01 -1.53 -4.15
CA PRO A 466 -21.29 -0.34 -4.58
C PRO A 466 -21.70 0.92 -3.82
N GLU A 467 -22.97 1.00 -3.42
CA GLU A 467 -23.54 2.14 -2.67
C GLU A 467 -22.97 2.21 -1.24
N TYR A 468 -22.93 1.08 -0.53
CA TYR A 468 -22.51 1.03 0.87
C TYR A 468 -21.07 0.55 1.08
N ALA A 469 -20.29 0.35 0.00
CA ALA A 469 -18.93 -0.21 0.04
C ALA A 469 -18.00 0.46 1.06
N SER A 470 -18.06 1.80 1.15
CA SER A 470 -17.23 2.57 2.09
C SER A 470 -17.64 2.37 3.55
N ILE A 471 -18.95 2.21 3.81
CA ILE A 471 -19.47 1.95 5.16
C ILE A 471 -19.10 0.53 5.58
N LEU A 472 -19.29 -0.45 4.69
CA LEU A 472 -18.90 -1.84 4.94
C LEU A 472 -17.41 -1.95 5.23
N LEU A 473 -16.56 -1.28 4.45
CA LEU A 473 -15.11 -1.26 4.71
C LEU A 473 -14.78 -0.61 6.06
N GLY A 474 -15.47 0.49 6.41
CA GLY A 474 -15.30 1.12 7.72
C GLY A 474 -15.64 0.19 8.89
N ILE A 475 -16.75 -0.57 8.78
CA ILE A 475 -17.15 -1.56 9.80
C ILE A 475 -16.09 -2.66 9.92
N THR A 476 -15.68 -3.26 8.80
CA THR A 476 -14.72 -4.37 8.84
C THR A 476 -13.35 -3.90 9.30
N ASN A 477 -12.89 -2.70 8.92
CA ASN A 477 -11.60 -2.14 9.31
C ASN A 477 -11.55 -1.76 10.80
N THR A 478 -12.68 -1.31 11.37
CA THR A 478 -12.80 -1.05 12.82
C THR A 478 -12.57 -2.33 13.61
N VAL A 479 -13.22 -3.43 13.22
CA VAL A 479 -12.99 -4.74 13.85
C VAL A 479 -11.59 -5.28 13.51
N GLY A 480 -11.10 -5.00 12.29
CA GLY A 480 -9.75 -5.31 11.85
C GLY A 480 -8.65 -4.62 12.65
N ALA A 481 -8.93 -3.52 13.37
CA ALA A 481 -7.95 -2.89 14.25
C ALA A 481 -7.78 -3.60 15.61
N VAL A 482 -8.78 -4.37 16.06
CA VAL A 482 -8.79 -5.05 17.37
C VAL A 482 -7.62 -6.03 17.57
N PRO A 483 -7.19 -6.82 16.57
CA PRO A 483 -6.00 -7.66 16.70
C PRO A 483 -4.71 -6.90 17.00
N GLY A 484 -4.57 -5.63 16.60
CA GLY A 484 -3.43 -4.81 17.02
C GLY A 484 -3.46 -4.49 18.52
N ILE A 485 -4.66 -4.29 19.06
CA ILE A 485 -4.91 -3.99 20.48
C ILE A 485 -4.70 -5.24 21.35
N VAL A 486 -5.18 -6.40 20.91
CA VAL A 486 -5.22 -7.62 21.73
C VAL A 486 -4.13 -8.63 21.34
N GLY A 487 -3.86 -8.79 20.04
CA GLY A 487 -2.92 -9.78 19.54
C GLY A 487 -1.46 -9.45 19.82
N VAL A 488 -1.04 -8.20 19.62
CA VAL A 488 0.34 -7.75 19.88
C VAL A 488 0.76 -7.96 21.35
N PRO A 489 0.00 -7.55 22.38
CA PRO A 489 0.37 -7.79 23.76
C PRO A 489 0.18 -9.26 24.15
N LEU A 490 -0.80 -9.98 23.57
CA LEU A 490 -0.96 -11.41 23.80
C LEU A 490 0.27 -12.20 23.32
N THR A 491 0.84 -11.87 22.16
CA THR A 491 2.10 -12.49 21.71
C THR A 491 3.23 -12.25 22.71
N GLY A 492 3.37 -11.04 23.25
CA GLY A 492 4.35 -10.75 24.30
C GLY A 492 4.13 -11.58 25.58
N TYR A 493 2.88 -11.64 26.05
CA TYR A 493 2.51 -12.44 27.22
C TYR A 493 2.77 -13.94 27.04
N LEU A 494 2.37 -14.48 25.89
CA LEU A 494 2.62 -15.89 25.56
C LEU A 494 4.11 -16.15 25.43
N LEU A 495 4.89 -15.24 24.84
CA LEU A 495 6.34 -15.40 24.71
C LEU A 495 7.02 -15.45 26.08
N ASP A 496 6.64 -14.57 27.03
CA ASP A 496 7.16 -14.62 28.41
C ASP A 496 6.77 -15.90 29.15
N SER A 497 5.58 -16.44 28.87
CA SER A 497 5.05 -17.61 29.58
C SER A 497 5.57 -18.93 29.01
N THR A 498 5.80 -18.98 27.70
CA THR A 498 6.07 -20.23 26.96
C THR A 498 7.49 -20.31 26.41
N HIS A 499 8.19 -19.18 26.31
CA HIS A 499 9.51 -19.06 25.69
C HIS A 499 9.59 -19.64 24.28
N SER A 500 8.47 -19.67 23.54
CA SER A 500 8.39 -20.29 22.21
C SER A 500 7.65 -19.40 21.23
N TRP A 501 8.35 -18.95 20.19
CA TRP A 501 7.79 -18.18 19.08
C TRP A 501 6.70 -18.93 18.30
N SER A 502 6.83 -20.25 18.22
CA SER A 502 5.82 -21.13 17.60
C SER A 502 4.47 -21.04 18.33
N ILE A 503 4.47 -20.95 19.66
CA ILE A 503 3.24 -20.85 20.46
C ILE A 503 2.74 -19.41 20.55
N SER A 504 3.65 -18.44 20.69
CA SER A 504 3.28 -17.05 20.96
C SER A 504 2.91 -16.23 19.72
N LEU A 505 3.57 -16.46 18.58
CA LEU A 505 3.34 -15.72 17.34
C LEU A 505 2.63 -16.57 16.29
N PHE A 506 3.11 -17.80 16.04
CA PHE A 506 2.63 -18.61 14.91
C PHE A 506 1.30 -19.29 15.21
N ALA A 507 1.13 -19.99 16.34
CA ALA A 507 -0.09 -20.75 16.63
C ALA A 507 -1.38 -19.90 16.61
N PRO A 508 -1.44 -18.70 17.23
CA PRO A 508 -2.62 -17.85 17.15
C PRO A 508 -2.89 -17.35 15.72
N SER A 509 -1.83 -16.99 15.00
CA SER A 509 -1.93 -16.52 13.61
C SER A 509 -2.44 -17.63 12.68
N ILE A 510 -1.88 -18.85 12.80
CA ILE A 510 -2.33 -20.04 12.07
C ILE A 510 -3.79 -20.35 12.38
N PHE A 511 -4.18 -20.34 13.67
CA PHE A 511 -5.57 -20.57 14.08
C PHE A 511 -6.51 -19.61 13.36
N PHE A 512 -6.26 -18.30 13.42
CA PHE A 512 -7.12 -17.30 12.79
C PHE A 512 -7.11 -17.37 11.26
N TYR A 513 -5.98 -17.67 10.63
CA TYR A 513 -5.94 -17.89 9.18
C TYR A 513 -6.78 -19.10 8.75
N LEU A 514 -6.70 -20.21 9.48
CA LEU A 514 -7.46 -21.44 9.16
C LEU A 514 -8.96 -21.23 9.40
N THR A 515 -9.37 -20.72 10.56
CA THR A 515 -10.78 -20.46 10.86
C THR A 515 -11.36 -19.39 9.95
N GLY A 516 -10.59 -18.34 9.66
CA GLY A 516 -10.96 -17.28 8.73
C GLY A 516 -11.18 -17.81 7.31
N THR A 517 -10.37 -18.78 6.87
CA THR A 517 -10.54 -19.45 5.57
C THR A 517 -11.83 -20.28 5.55
N ILE A 518 -12.11 -21.03 6.60
CA ILE A 518 -13.33 -21.86 6.71
C ILE A 518 -14.58 -20.98 6.65
N VAL A 519 -14.61 -19.91 7.46
CA VAL A 519 -15.76 -18.97 7.50
C VAL A 519 -15.92 -18.26 6.15
N TRP A 520 -14.82 -17.83 5.52
CA TRP A 520 -14.87 -17.17 4.21
C TRP A 520 -15.43 -18.10 3.13
N LEU A 521 -14.93 -19.34 3.04
CA LEU A 521 -15.39 -20.30 2.06
C LEU A 521 -16.87 -20.67 2.26
N ALA A 522 -17.30 -20.82 3.51
CA ALA A 522 -18.68 -21.19 3.85
C ALA A 522 -19.69 -20.07 3.60
N PHE A 523 -19.36 -18.82 3.95
CA PHE A 523 -20.36 -17.75 4.06
C PHE A 523 -20.10 -16.52 3.20
N ALA A 524 -18.89 -16.31 2.68
CA ALA A 524 -18.62 -15.16 1.81
C ALA A 524 -19.37 -15.28 0.48
N SER A 525 -19.85 -14.14 -0.02
CA SER A 525 -20.51 -14.01 -1.30
C SER A 525 -20.20 -12.63 -1.88
N SER A 526 -19.74 -12.58 -3.13
CA SER A 526 -19.51 -11.33 -3.88
C SER A 526 -20.64 -11.02 -4.86
N LYS A 527 -21.82 -11.62 -4.66
CA LYS A 527 -23.02 -11.28 -5.41
C LYS A 527 -23.64 -9.99 -4.85
N PRO A 528 -24.10 -9.05 -5.70
CA PRO A 528 -24.76 -7.84 -5.25
C PRO A 528 -25.94 -8.14 -4.30
N GLN A 529 -25.99 -7.45 -3.17
CA GLN A 529 -27.07 -7.54 -2.19
C GLN A 529 -27.79 -6.18 -2.12
N SER A 530 -29.12 -6.19 -2.21
CA SER A 530 -29.94 -5.04 -1.89
C SER A 530 -30.15 -4.99 -0.38
N PHE A 531 -29.68 -3.94 0.28
CA PHE A 531 -29.95 -3.69 1.68
C PHE A 531 -31.10 -2.69 1.76
N SER A 532 -32.27 -3.12 2.25
CA SER A 532 -33.44 -2.27 2.44
C SER A 532 -33.76 -2.12 3.93
N GLU A 533 -34.38 -1.01 4.34
CA GLU A 533 -34.76 -0.79 5.75
C GLU A 533 -35.78 -1.82 6.27
N GLY A 534 -36.43 -2.58 5.38
CA GLY A 534 -37.45 -3.58 5.73
C GLY A 534 -36.90 -4.94 6.19
N ASP A 535 -35.59 -5.18 6.08
CA ASP A 535 -34.96 -6.49 6.31
C ASP A 535 -34.47 -6.77 7.75
#